data_AF-A0A978U3H8-F1
#
_entry.id   AF-A0A978U3H8-F1
#
_cell.length_a   1.000
_cell.length_b   1.000
_cell.length_c   1.000
_cell.angle_alpha   90.00
_cell.angle_beta   90.00
_cell.angle_gamma   90.00
#
_symmetry.space_group_name_H-M   'P 1'
#
loop_
_entity.id
_entity.type
_entity.pdbx_description
1 polymer ?
#
loop_
_entity_poly.entity_id
_entity_poly.type
_entity_poly.pdbx_seq_one_letter_code
_entity_poly.pdbx_strand_id
1 'polypeptide(L)'
;MTSDAGFLQQGMQAFEQGRYADAIGLFQQACQHEPPDSVEYVRSQINLVRAYERTRQFDKALALCQQLVSHTDTRVNTWAKQALQSLSTLLGTPAYSPPPSTPLLQTAKAALQEKRFEEAIATLETYITTANPTDQDYAQAQMWLAKAYKGNRQPEAAIALAQQLVNASDPLVQTWAQQFLASLAVGAVLNAVAPEAVPHLPLSGKKSNDTESSGIENNTANETAAAHVPLKSLDQLKAFYKQHLRQDLTIVERDRKALVQQILLANLLFLVIPGVIALILLAQGTFFFWVLTGFTFTLTLWVFIYSTVTGKYYQDFKRLKVVEKIVHAINADLTYSPYGFPSNYSLRTAYRESELFSHLADPDRFVAGDVVAGWVGDTYIIFGEVMAEGARSRNASQGEAQMEIFSGISYLLTCLIKGRQIVFEDFFSQVYGDIVYYPIFKGILFAANFNKQFKHKTMVVPDVAERFLGGMGKFFQSFNKRYGNLVKLEDVEFERYFAVYSGDQIEARYILSTSMMERLTRFRKRSGRDVYVSFVNHSIYVAIAYEEDLFEPKLFKSMLDFQPIQEYFENLQLVIGIVEELKLNRRIWGT
;
A
#
# COMPACT_ATOMS: atom_id res chain seq x y z
N MET A 1 5.31 21.23 49.22
CA MET A 1 5.73 21.99 48.03
C MET A 1 5.59 21.05 46.84
N THR A 2 4.45 21.11 46.16
CA THR A 2 4.19 20.51 44.84
C THR A 2 4.98 21.34 43.80
N SER A 3 5.65 20.86 42.75
CA SER A 3 5.48 19.68 41.90
C SER A 3 6.78 19.43 41.09
N ASP A 4 7.45 18.29 41.26
CA ASP A 4 8.51 17.80 40.35
C ASP A 4 7.91 16.79 39.36
N ALA A 5 6.97 17.24 38.52
CA ALA A 5 6.59 16.46 37.34
C ALA A 5 7.68 16.74 36.29
N GLY A 6 8.42 15.71 35.88
CA GLY A 6 9.56 15.86 34.96
C GLY A 6 9.22 16.66 33.69
N PHE A 7 10.10 17.58 33.30
CA PHE A 7 9.91 18.50 32.17
C PHE A 7 9.53 17.77 30.86
N LEU A 8 10.03 16.55 30.64
CA LEU A 8 9.65 15.70 29.52
C LEU A 8 8.15 15.33 29.54
N GLN A 9 7.61 14.96 30.71
CA GLN A 9 6.19 14.58 30.85
C GLN A 9 5.27 15.80 30.65
N GLN A 10 5.65 16.96 31.20
CA GLN A 10 4.93 18.21 30.95
C GLN A 10 5.01 18.62 29.48
N GLY A 11 6.17 18.45 28.84
CA GLY A 11 6.38 18.73 27.42
C GLY A 11 5.51 17.85 26.52
N MET A 12 5.42 16.56 26.83
CA MET A 12 4.55 15.62 26.09
C MET A 12 3.08 15.98 26.25
N GLN A 13 2.63 16.32 27.46
CA GLN A 13 1.25 16.75 27.70
C GLN A 13 0.91 18.05 26.95
N ALA A 14 1.84 19.02 26.92
CA ALA A 14 1.67 20.24 26.14
C ALA A 14 1.65 19.96 24.63
N PHE A 15 2.46 19.02 24.16
CA PHE A 15 2.50 18.59 22.76
C PHE A 15 1.19 17.94 22.31
N GLU A 16 0.62 17.05 23.14
CA GLU A 16 -0.67 16.38 22.88
C GLU A 16 -1.85 17.36 22.87
N GLN A 17 -1.78 18.41 23.69
CA GLN A 17 -2.77 19.48 23.73
C GLN A 17 -2.63 20.49 22.57
N GLY A 18 -1.70 20.26 21.64
CA GLY A 18 -1.42 21.16 20.52
C GLY A 18 -0.71 22.46 20.91
N ARG A 19 -0.25 22.59 22.16
CA ARG A 19 0.53 23.73 22.66
C ARG A 19 2.01 23.54 22.34
N TYR A 20 2.33 23.49 21.05
CA TYR A 20 3.66 23.14 20.56
C TYR A 20 4.75 24.13 20.97
N ALA A 21 4.44 25.41 21.12
CA ALA A 21 5.41 26.42 21.59
C ALA A 21 5.82 26.20 23.05
N ASP A 22 4.86 25.89 23.92
CA ASP A 22 5.11 25.54 25.32
C ASP A 22 5.89 24.22 25.42
N ALA A 23 5.50 23.24 24.60
CA ALA A 23 6.17 21.94 24.53
C ALA A 23 7.65 22.05 24.12
N ILE A 24 7.99 22.94 23.18
CA ILE A 24 9.39 23.21 22.79
C ILE A 24 10.20 23.68 24.00
N GLY A 25 9.67 24.66 24.76
CA GLY A 25 10.36 25.18 25.95
C GLY A 25 10.59 24.09 27.00
N LEU A 26 9.58 23.24 27.22
CA LEU A 26 9.65 22.14 28.18
C LEU A 26 10.61 21.03 27.73
N PHE A 27 10.64 20.67 26.44
CA PHE A 27 11.61 19.69 25.94
C PHE A 27 13.05 20.23 25.95
N GLN A 28 13.26 21.53 25.72
CA GLN A 28 14.58 22.15 25.85
C GLN A 28 15.06 22.13 27.32
N GLN A 29 14.17 22.40 28.27
CA GLN A 29 14.48 22.28 29.69
C GLN A 29 14.78 20.83 30.08
N ALA A 30 14.02 19.86 29.57
CA ALA A 30 14.31 18.44 29.77
C ALA A 30 15.71 18.07 29.27
N CYS A 31 16.09 18.51 28.06
CA CYS A 31 17.43 18.29 27.51
C CYS A 31 18.57 18.94 28.34
N GLN A 32 18.29 19.98 29.13
CA GLN A 32 19.31 20.63 29.98
C GLN A 32 19.48 19.95 31.34
N HIS A 33 18.40 19.36 31.86
CA HIS A 33 18.38 18.72 33.18
C HIS A 33 18.63 17.21 33.14
N GLU A 34 18.48 16.57 31.98
CA GLU A 34 18.69 15.13 31.79
C GLU A 34 20.13 14.83 31.31
N PRO A 35 20.76 13.73 31.79
CA PRO A 35 22.10 13.37 31.35
C PRO A 35 22.12 12.96 29.86
N PRO A 36 23.15 13.31 29.07
CA PRO A 36 23.18 13.13 27.61
C PRO A 36 22.97 11.69 27.11
N ASP A 37 23.31 10.68 27.92
CA ASP A 37 23.17 9.26 27.58
C ASP A 37 21.88 8.62 28.13
N SER A 38 21.01 9.41 28.78
CA SER A 38 19.74 8.90 29.32
C SER A 38 18.70 8.69 28.23
N VAL A 39 17.82 7.71 28.45
CA VAL A 39 16.69 7.43 27.54
C VAL A 39 15.75 8.63 27.47
N GLU A 40 15.61 9.33 28.58
CA GLU A 40 14.82 10.55 28.73
C GLU A 40 15.40 11.68 27.88
N TYR A 41 16.72 11.92 27.91
CA TYR A 41 17.37 12.94 27.08
C TYR A 41 17.16 12.70 25.58
N VAL A 42 17.36 11.45 25.14
CA VAL A 42 17.13 11.05 23.74
C VAL A 42 15.66 11.25 23.36
N ARG A 43 14.73 10.89 24.25
CA ARG A 43 13.28 11.05 24.02
C ARG A 43 12.89 12.53 23.98
N SER A 44 13.50 13.37 24.80
CA SER A 44 13.37 14.83 24.80
C SER A 44 13.84 15.42 23.48
N GLN A 45 14.98 14.97 22.93
CA GLN A 45 15.49 15.42 21.62
C GLN A 45 14.58 15.00 20.45
N ILE A 46 14.10 13.75 20.44
CA ILE A 46 13.19 13.26 19.40
C ILE A 46 11.86 14.04 19.41
N ASN A 47 11.30 14.29 20.59
CA ASN A 47 10.05 15.05 20.70
C ASN A 47 10.25 16.53 20.38
N LEU A 48 11.42 17.10 20.65
CA LEU A 48 11.79 18.45 20.26
C LEU A 48 11.85 18.61 18.72
N VAL A 49 12.40 17.63 18.00
CA VAL A 49 12.37 17.59 16.52
C VAL A 49 10.93 17.63 16.02
N ARG A 50 10.05 16.78 16.57
CA ARG A 50 8.63 16.73 16.20
C ARG A 50 7.90 18.04 16.49
N ALA A 51 8.26 18.72 17.58
CA ALA A 51 7.67 20.01 17.92
C ALA A 51 8.13 21.14 16.99
N TYR A 52 9.39 21.10 16.53
CA TYR A 52 9.88 22.00 15.49
C TYR A 52 9.19 21.76 14.14
N GLU A 53 8.91 20.51 13.77
CA GLU A 53 8.14 20.18 12.56
C GLU A 53 6.72 20.76 12.61
N ARG A 54 6.01 20.58 13.73
CA ARG A 54 4.63 21.07 13.90
C ARG A 54 4.54 22.60 13.91
N THR A 55 5.60 23.28 14.35
CA THR A 55 5.70 24.75 14.35
C THR A 55 6.38 25.31 13.09
N ARG A 56 6.68 24.46 12.09
CA ARG A 56 7.37 24.81 10.83
C ARG A 56 8.78 25.41 11.01
N GLN A 57 9.44 25.14 12.13
CA GLN A 57 10.83 25.53 12.39
C GLN A 57 11.80 24.47 11.82
N PHE A 58 11.72 24.22 10.51
CA PHE A 58 12.41 23.10 9.87
C PHE A 58 13.94 23.19 9.94
N ASP A 59 14.52 24.39 9.95
CA ASP A 59 15.98 24.57 10.10
C ASP A 59 16.50 24.03 11.43
N LYS A 60 15.75 24.24 12.51
CA LYS A 60 16.08 23.74 13.85
C LYS A 60 15.87 22.23 13.94
N ALA A 61 14.82 21.71 13.31
CA ALA A 61 14.58 20.27 13.21
C ALA A 61 15.70 19.56 12.45
N LEU A 62 16.13 20.12 11.32
CA LEU A 62 17.22 19.59 10.49
C LEU A 62 18.56 19.58 11.23
N ALA A 63 18.93 20.69 11.87
CA ALA A 63 20.18 20.77 12.63
C ALA A 63 20.22 19.74 13.78
N LEU A 64 19.10 19.56 14.49
CA LEU A 64 18.99 18.58 15.57
C LEU A 64 19.03 17.14 15.04
N CYS A 65 18.34 16.84 13.93
CA CYS A 65 18.44 15.53 13.30
C CYS A 65 19.86 15.23 12.80
N GLN A 66 20.59 16.21 12.27
CA GLN A 66 21.99 16.03 11.85
C GLN A 66 22.90 15.64 13.03
N GLN A 67 22.68 16.24 14.20
CA GLN A 67 23.40 15.85 15.42
C GLN A 67 23.06 14.41 15.87
N LEU A 68 21.80 14.00 15.72
CA LEU A 68 21.32 12.68 16.10
C LEU A 68 21.79 11.55 15.15
N VAL A 69 22.26 11.88 13.94
CA VAL A 69 22.88 10.89 13.02
C VAL A 69 24.22 10.39 13.53
N SER A 70 24.93 11.15 14.37
CA SER A 70 26.17 10.69 15.02
C SER A 70 25.93 9.99 16.36
N HIS A 71 24.68 9.74 16.75
CA HIS A 71 24.35 9.12 18.03
C HIS A 71 24.77 7.65 18.10
N THR A 72 25.20 7.19 19.28
CA THR A 72 25.73 5.84 19.54
C THR A 72 24.66 4.74 19.44
N ASP A 73 23.42 5.02 19.85
CA ASP A 73 22.27 4.10 19.66
C ASP A 73 21.87 4.01 18.18
N THR A 74 22.03 2.81 17.61
CA THR A 74 21.71 2.48 16.21
C THR A 74 20.26 2.79 15.83
N ARG A 75 19.30 2.73 16.78
CA ARG A 75 17.89 3.04 16.53
C ARG A 75 17.67 4.54 16.37
N VAL A 76 18.33 5.35 17.19
CA VAL A 76 18.28 6.82 17.12
C VAL A 76 18.96 7.29 15.83
N ASN A 77 20.11 6.69 15.51
CA ASN A 77 20.83 6.92 14.26
C ASN A 77 19.96 6.63 13.01
N THR A 78 19.31 5.46 13.00
CA THR A 78 18.45 5.03 11.88
C THR A 78 17.22 5.93 11.76
N TRP A 79 16.59 6.26 12.89
CA TRP A 79 15.46 7.20 12.93
C TRP A 79 15.88 8.59 12.44
N ALA A 80 17.03 9.12 12.86
CA ALA A 80 17.51 10.45 12.48
C ALA A 80 17.81 10.53 10.97
N LYS A 81 18.37 9.47 10.37
CA LYS A 81 18.56 9.36 8.91
C LYS A 81 17.23 9.38 8.14
N GLN A 82 16.22 8.65 8.65
CA GLN A 82 14.88 8.64 8.06
C GLN A 82 14.17 9.99 8.22
N ALA A 83 14.29 10.63 9.39
CA ALA A 83 13.73 11.95 9.67
C ALA A 83 14.35 13.04 8.78
N LEU A 84 15.66 13.00 8.54
CA LEU A 84 16.33 13.88 7.58
C LEU A 84 15.84 13.67 6.15
N GLN A 85 15.61 12.41 5.76
CA GLN A 85 15.05 12.09 4.45
C GLN A 85 13.63 12.62 4.29
N SER A 86 12.76 12.47 5.30
CA SER A 86 11.41 13.02 5.25
C SER A 86 11.39 14.55 5.28
N LEU A 87 12.25 15.19 6.09
CA LEU A 87 12.35 16.65 6.20
C LEU A 87 12.88 17.31 4.91
N SER A 88 13.88 16.71 4.27
CA SER A 88 14.39 17.18 2.97
C SER A 88 13.35 17.04 1.86
N THR A 89 12.56 15.95 1.89
CA THR A 89 11.45 15.74 0.93
C THR A 89 10.34 16.79 1.10
N LEU A 90 10.07 17.24 2.33
CA LEU A 90 9.05 18.25 2.65
C LEU A 90 9.41 19.68 2.21
N LEU A 91 10.70 20.00 2.13
CA LEU A 91 11.20 21.35 1.77
C LEU A 91 11.48 21.51 0.26
N GLY A 92 11.26 20.49 -0.55
CA GLY A 92 11.52 20.55 -1.99
C GLY A 92 13.00 20.74 -2.36
N THR A 93 13.93 20.46 -1.44
CA THR A 93 15.38 20.51 -1.70
C THR A 93 15.93 19.09 -1.86
N PRO A 94 16.83 18.86 -2.83
CA PRO A 94 17.34 17.52 -3.10
C PRO A 94 18.18 17.01 -1.93
N ALA A 95 17.98 15.72 -1.64
CA ALA A 95 18.61 14.88 -0.63
C ALA A 95 20.00 15.34 -0.12
N TYR A 96 20.19 15.17 1.20
CA TYR A 96 21.49 15.09 1.86
C TYR A 96 22.51 14.40 0.93
N SER A 97 23.47 15.19 0.48
CA SER A 97 24.62 14.76 -0.29
C SER A 97 25.81 14.79 0.68
N PRO A 98 26.61 13.73 0.78
CA PRO A 98 27.82 13.75 1.60
C PRO A 98 28.79 14.87 1.14
N PRO A 99 29.64 15.40 2.03
CA PRO A 99 30.59 16.48 1.72
C PRO A 99 31.66 16.03 0.71
N PRO A 100 32.34 16.98 0.04
CA PRO A 100 32.54 16.93 -1.40
C PRO A 100 33.80 16.17 -1.83
N SER A 101 33.61 15.31 -2.81
CA SER A 101 34.66 14.80 -3.67
C SER A 101 34.81 15.72 -4.87
N THR A 102 35.97 16.37 -4.99
CA THR A 102 36.50 17.18 -6.11
C THR A 102 35.56 18.17 -6.86
N PRO A 103 36.04 19.37 -7.22
CA PRO A 103 35.29 20.33 -8.05
C PRO A 103 34.67 19.70 -9.32
N LEU A 104 35.36 18.74 -9.94
CA LEU A 104 34.89 18.01 -11.12
C LEU A 104 33.58 17.24 -10.87
N LEU A 105 33.43 16.56 -9.75
CA LEU A 105 32.21 15.80 -9.43
C LEU A 105 31.03 16.72 -9.10
N GLN A 106 31.29 17.91 -8.53
CA GLN A 106 30.26 18.93 -8.34
C GLN A 106 29.80 19.51 -9.68
N THR A 107 30.72 19.81 -10.60
CA THR A 107 30.41 20.27 -11.95
C THR A 107 29.61 19.21 -12.73
N ALA A 108 30.03 17.94 -12.66
CA ALA A 108 29.31 16.83 -13.27
C ALA A 108 27.88 16.67 -12.71
N LYS A 109 27.72 16.81 -11.40
CA LYS A 109 26.40 16.73 -10.75
C LYS A 109 25.47 17.85 -11.20
N ALA A 110 25.97 19.09 -11.26
CA ALA A 110 25.20 20.23 -11.75
C ALA A 110 24.79 20.03 -13.22
N ALA A 111 25.72 19.58 -14.07
CA ALA A 111 25.44 19.28 -15.47
C ALA A 111 24.38 18.18 -15.63
N LEU A 112 24.39 17.12 -14.80
CA LEU A 112 23.36 16.08 -14.80
C LEU A 112 21.97 16.60 -14.41
N GLN A 113 21.89 17.47 -13.40
CA GLN A 113 20.62 18.05 -12.95
C GLN A 113 20.00 18.96 -14.00
N GLU A 114 20.84 19.69 -14.73
CA GLU A 114 20.43 20.57 -15.82
C GLU A 114 20.24 19.83 -17.16
N LYS A 115 20.37 18.50 -17.18
CA LYS A 115 20.29 17.65 -18.39
C LYS A 115 21.34 17.98 -19.46
N ARG A 116 22.47 18.60 -19.09
CA ARG A 116 23.64 18.84 -19.94
C ARG A 116 24.52 17.58 -19.99
N PHE A 117 24.03 16.54 -20.66
CA PHE A 117 24.62 15.21 -20.58
C PHE A 117 26.02 15.09 -21.21
N GLU A 118 26.32 15.81 -22.29
CA GLU A 118 27.65 15.78 -22.92
C GLU A 118 28.74 16.31 -21.99
N GLU A 119 28.49 17.45 -21.34
CA GLU A 119 29.40 18.05 -20.36
C GLU A 119 29.55 17.18 -19.10
N ALA A 120 28.46 16.56 -18.66
CA ALA A 120 28.49 15.61 -17.56
C ALA A 120 29.35 14.37 -17.90
N ILE A 121 29.20 13.80 -19.11
CA ILE A 121 29.98 12.64 -19.57
C ILE A 121 31.46 12.99 -19.60
N ALA A 122 31.84 14.09 -20.27
CA ALA A 122 33.24 14.50 -20.38
C ALA A 122 33.89 14.73 -19.01
N THR A 123 33.16 15.34 -18.08
CA THR A 123 33.65 15.62 -16.73
C THR A 123 33.79 14.34 -15.89
N LEU A 124 32.85 13.40 -16.02
CA LEU A 124 32.87 12.12 -15.29
C LEU A 124 33.92 11.15 -15.84
N GLU A 125 34.13 11.09 -17.15
CA GLU A 125 35.22 10.30 -17.75
C GLU A 125 36.59 10.85 -17.34
N THR A 126 36.73 12.17 -17.32
CA THR A 126 37.96 12.82 -16.83
C THR A 126 38.20 12.49 -15.35
N TYR A 127 37.16 12.51 -14.53
CA TYR A 127 37.28 12.12 -13.12
C TYR A 127 37.66 10.63 -12.96
N ILE A 128 36.99 9.71 -13.67
CA ILE A 128 37.24 8.26 -13.56
C ILE A 128 38.64 7.87 -14.06
N THR A 129 39.19 8.58 -15.05
CA THR A 129 40.55 8.33 -15.56
C THR A 129 41.64 8.90 -14.65
N THR A 130 41.33 9.87 -13.80
CA THR A 130 42.30 10.55 -12.92
C THR A 130 42.19 10.18 -11.45
N ALA A 131 41.04 9.64 -11.01
CA ALA A 131 40.76 9.24 -9.64
C ALA A 131 41.22 7.82 -9.33
N ASN A 132 41.45 7.52 -8.05
CA ASN A 132 41.86 6.20 -7.61
C ASN A 132 40.62 5.28 -7.47
N PRO A 133 40.61 4.04 -8.00
CA PRO A 133 39.49 3.12 -7.89
C PRO A 133 39.04 2.76 -6.46
N THR A 134 39.86 3.03 -5.44
CA THR A 134 39.51 2.85 -4.02
C THR A 134 38.85 4.08 -3.38
N ASP A 135 38.71 5.19 -4.11
CA ASP A 135 38.06 6.40 -3.60
C ASP A 135 36.56 6.15 -3.41
N GLN A 136 36.02 6.67 -2.30
CA GLN A 136 34.63 6.50 -1.90
C GLN A 136 33.64 6.95 -3.00
N ASP A 137 34.03 7.93 -3.81
CA ASP A 137 33.19 8.55 -4.83
C ASP A 137 33.40 7.97 -6.23
N TYR A 138 34.37 7.06 -6.39
CA TYR A 138 34.68 6.42 -7.67
C TYR A 138 33.49 5.60 -8.19
N ALA A 139 32.91 4.78 -7.32
CA ALA A 139 31.72 3.99 -7.63
C ALA A 139 30.52 4.88 -7.99
N GLN A 140 30.33 5.98 -7.25
CA GLN A 140 29.26 6.93 -7.50
C GLN A 140 29.43 7.65 -8.84
N ALA A 141 30.66 8.01 -9.22
CA ALA A 141 30.97 8.60 -10.51
C ALA A 141 30.66 7.65 -11.67
N GLN A 142 30.98 6.35 -11.55
CA GLN A 142 30.65 5.33 -12.55
C GLN A 142 29.13 5.17 -12.72
N MET A 143 28.38 5.17 -11.61
CA MET A 143 26.91 5.12 -11.64
C MET A 143 26.30 6.36 -12.31
N TRP A 144 26.87 7.54 -12.04
CA TRP A 144 26.44 8.80 -12.66
C TRP A 144 26.76 8.84 -14.16
N LEU A 145 27.92 8.32 -14.57
CA LEU A 145 28.32 8.21 -15.96
C LEU A 145 27.36 7.28 -16.75
N ALA A 146 27.02 6.13 -16.17
CA ALA A 146 26.05 5.22 -16.77
C ALA A 146 24.66 5.86 -16.95
N LYS A 147 24.22 6.69 -15.99
CA LYS A 147 22.99 7.50 -16.13
C LYS A 147 23.12 8.59 -17.19
N ALA A 148 24.28 9.23 -17.29
CA ALA A 148 24.57 10.25 -18.29
C ALA A 148 24.52 9.66 -19.71
N TYR A 149 25.13 8.50 -19.95
CA TYR A 149 25.05 7.77 -21.21
C TYR A 149 23.61 7.42 -21.59
N LYS A 150 22.78 6.96 -20.63
CA LYS A 150 21.35 6.74 -20.85
C LYS A 150 20.62 8.03 -21.25
N GLY A 151 20.89 9.13 -20.56
CA GLY A 151 20.31 10.45 -20.86
C GLY A 151 20.73 11.02 -22.22
N ASN A 152 21.97 10.75 -22.64
CA ASN A 152 22.55 11.20 -23.90
C ASN A 152 22.27 10.27 -25.10
N ARG A 153 21.33 9.32 -24.98
CA ARG A 153 20.99 8.32 -26.02
C ARG A 153 22.18 7.45 -26.46
N GLN A 154 23.09 7.12 -25.54
CA GLN A 154 24.19 6.18 -25.76
C GLN A 154 23.95 4.89 -24.94
N PRO A 155 22.94 4.07 -25.31
CA PRO A 155 22.54 2.91 -24.51
C PRO A 155 23.61 1.82 -24.46
N GLU A 156 24.40 1.66 -25.52
CA GLU A 156 25.45 0.64 -25.59
C GLU A 156 26.56 0.92 -24.56
N ALA A 157 27.00 2.17 -24.44
CA ALA A 157 27.96 2.59 -23.43
C ALA A 157 27.40 2.45 -22.00
N ALA A 158 26.12 2.78 -21.80
CA ALA A 158 25.43 2.61 -20.52
C ALA A 158 25.32 1.15 -20.10
N ILE A 159 25.01 0.25 -21.05
CA ILE A 159 24.89 -1.20 -20.82
C ILE A 159 26.27 -1.79 -20.51
N ALA A 160 27.28 -1.47 -21.31
CA ALA A 160 28.64 -1.98 -21.12
C ALA A 160 29.19 -1.61 -19.73
N LEU A 161 29.03 -0.35 -19.32
CA LEU A 161 29.46 0.12 -18.01
C LEU A 161 28.64 -0.52 -16.88
N ALA A 162 27.32 -0.66 -17.04
CA ALA A 162 26.49 -1.30 -16.04
C ALA A 162 26.78 -2.81 -15.89
N GLN A 163 27.11 -3.52 -16.97
CA GLN A 163 27.55 -4.93 -16.92
C GLN A 163 28.87 -5.08 -16.16
N GLN A 164 29.80 -4.14 -16.30
CA GLN A 164 31.03 -4.14 -15.51
C GLN A 164 30.73 -3.95 -14.01
N LEU A 165 29.78 -3.08 -13.67
CA LEU A 165 29.40 -2.78 -12.28
C LEU A 165 28.60 -3.90 -11.58
N VAL A 166 28.04 -4.87 -12.31
CA VAL A 166 27.42 -6.07 -11.70
C VAL A 166 28.45 -6.94 -10.97
N ASN A 167 29.73 -6.85 -11.37
CA ASN A 167 30.83 -7.58 -10.76
C ASN A 167 31.62 -6.73 -9.74
N ALA A 168 31.11 -5.55 -9.35
CA ALA A 168 31.76 -4.70 -8.36
C ALA A 168 31.71 -5.35 -6.95
N SER A 169 32.76 -5.12 -6.15
CA SER A 169 32.90 -5.66 -4.80
C SER A 169 31.88 -5.09 -3.79
N ASP A 170 31.25 -3.96 -4.10
CA ASP A 170 30.24 -3.31 -3.25
C ASP A 170 28.81 -3.84 -3.56
N PRO A 171 28.12 -4.48 -2.60
CA PRO A 171 26.76 -4.99 -2.77
C PRO A 171 25.74 -3.94 -3.21
N LEU A 172 25.90 -2.66 -2.83
CA LEU A 172 25.01 -1.58 -3.22
C LEU A 172 25.15 -1.25 -4.71
N VAL A 173 26.39 -1.24 -5.21
CA VAL A 173 26.71 -0.98 -6.62
C VAL A 173 26.23 -2.13 -7.49
N GLN A 174 26.41 -3.37 -7.04
CA GLN A 174 25.91 -4.57 -7.71
C GLN A 174 24.37 -4.58 -7.83
N THR A 175 23.68 -4.32 -6.72
CA THR A 175 22.21 -4.27 -6.70
C THR A 175 21.69 -3.16 -7.60
N TRP A 176 22.33 -1.99 -7.56
CA TRP A 176 21.99 -0.87 -8.43
C TRP A 176 22.22 -1.21 -9.92
N ALA A 177 23.35 -1.84 -10.27
CA ALA A 177 23.69 -2.18 -11.65
C ALA A 177 22.70 -3.18 -12.27
N GLN A 178 22.28 -4.20 -11.50
CA GLN A 178 21.26 -5.17 -11.91
C GLN A 178 19.90 -4.49 -12.17
N GLN A 179 19.47 -3.60 -11.29
CA GLN A 179 18.24 -2.82 -11.46
C GLN A 179 18.33 -1.84 -12.64
N PHE A 180 19.49 -1.23 -12.84
CA PHE A 180 19.72 -0.28 -13.93
C PHE A 180 19.70 -0.97 -15.30
N LEU A 181 20.30 -2.16 -15.43
CA LEU A 181 20.22 -3.00 -16.64
C LEU A 181 18.77 -3.41 -16.94
N ALA A 182 18.00 -3.80 -15.93
CA ALA A 182 16.56 -4.07 -16.09
C ALA A 182 15.80 -2.82 -16.58
N SER A 183 16.16 -1.62 -16.08
CA SER A 183 15.57 -0.35 -16.53
C SER A 183 15.94 0.07 -17.96
N LEU A 184 17.06 -0.45 -18.50
CA LEU A 184 17.51 -0.19 -19.86
C LEU A 184 16.86 -1.16 -20.86
N ALA A 185 16.63 -2.41 -20.46
CA ALA A 185 15.89 -3.40 -21.25
C ALA A 185 14.45 -2.95 -21.54
N VAL A 186 13.80 -2.26 -20.59
CA VAL A 186 12.47 -1.64 -20.77
C VAL A 186 12.54 -0.39 -21.66
N GLY A 187 13.65 0.36 -21.64
CA GLY A 187 13.84 1.56 -22.47
C GLY A 187 14.12 1.29 -23.95
N ALA A 188 14.79 0.18 -24.27
CA ALA A 188 15.06 -0.23 -25.65
C ALA A 188 13.77 -0.62 -26.41
N VAL A 189 12.78 -1.18 -25.70
CA VAL A 189 11.46 -1.51 -26.27
C VAL A 189 10.61 -0.25 -26.52
N LEU A 190 10.83 0.82 -25.73
CA LEU A 190 10.10 2.09 -25.87
C LEU A 190 10.71 3.05 -26.92
N ASN A 191 12.01 2.97 -27.19
CA ASN A 191 12.68 3.85 -28.18
C ASN A 191 12.54 3.38 -29.63
N ALA A 192 11.99 2.19 -29.89
CA ALA A 192 11.65 1.75 -31.25
C ALA A 192 10.30 2.30 -31.76
N VAL A 193 9.57 3.06 -30.92
CA VAL A 193 8.21 3.55 -31.22
C VAL A 193 8.12 5.07 -30.98
N ALA A 194 8.88 5.85 -31.73
CA ALA A 194 8.60 7.26 -32.02
C ALA A 194 9.31 7.66 -33.33
N PRO A 195 8.73 8.55 -34.15
CA PRO A 195 8.92 8.54 -35.61
C PRO A 195 10.28 9.12 -36.01
N GLU A 196 11.12 8.31 -36.66
CA GLU A 196 12.19 8.85 -37.48
C GLU A 196 11.57 9.57 -38.68
N ALA A 197 12.03 10.80 -38.85
CA ALA A 197 11.68 11.68 -39.94
C ALA A 197 11.91 10.97 -41.28
N VAL A 198 10.88 11.03 -42.13
CA VAL A 198 10.91 10.61 -43.54
C VAL A 198 12.12 11.24 -44.24
N PRO A 199 13.09 10.44 -44.73
CA PRO A 199 13.98 10.88 -45.79
C PRO A 199 13.28 10.56 -47.10
N HIS A 200 12.88 11.62 -47.81
CA HIS A 200 12.53 11.55 -49.22
C HIS A 200 13.68 10.91 -50.00
N LEU A 201 13.42 9.87 -50.79
CA LEU A 201 14.26 9.49 -51.93
C LEU A 201 13.39 8.96 -53.09
N PRO A 202 13.87 9.14 -54.34
CA PRO A 202 13.02 9.40 -55.49
C PRO A 202 12.60 8.13 -56.25
N LEU A 203 11.56 8.33 -57.08
CA LEU A 203 11.11 7.46 -58.16
C LEU A 203 12.26 7.02 -59.08
N SER A 204 12.40 5.71 -59.33
CA SER A 204 12.61 5.15 -60.69
C SER A 204 12.68 3.61 -60.67
N GLY A 205 11.82 2.97 -61.44
CA GLY A 205 12.29 1.98 -62.43
C GLY A 205 12.20 0.48 -62.14
N LYS A 206 11.26 -0.16 -62.86
CA LYS A 206 11.34 -1.49 -63.53
C LYS A 206 11.09 -2.80 -62.75
N LYS A 207 9.88 -3.32 -63.02
CA LYS A 207 9.51 -4.55 -63.75
C LYS A 207 9.87 -5.95 -63.23
N SER A 208 8.82 -6.80 -63.40
CA SER A 208 8.77 -8.24 -63.71
C SER A 208 9.07 -9.22 -62.59
N ASN A 209 8.43 -10.38 -62.45
CA ASN A 209 7.18 -11.02 -62.92
C ASN A 209 7.10 -12.34 -62.13
N ASP A 210 5.89 -12.84 -61.92
CA ASP A 210 5.45 -14.25 -61.89
C ASP A 210 6.27 -15.34 -61.15
N THR A 211 5.62 -16.09 -60.26
CA THR A 211 5.07 -17.44 -60.53
C THR A 211 4.85 -18.23 -59.23
N GLU A 212 3.75 -18.96 -59.19
CA GLU A 212 3.27 -19.94 -58.21
C GLU A 212 4.24 -21.11 -57.93
N SER A 213 4.10 -21.71 -56.74
CA SER A 213 3.73 -23.14 -56.55
C SER A 213 4.52 -23.90 -55.48
N SER A 214 3.74 -24.57 -54.63
CA SER A 214 3.93 -25.89 -54.01
C SER A 214 5.15 -26.18 -53.12
N GLY A 215 4.84 -26.48 -51.84
CA GLY A 215 4.90 -27.87 -51.38
C GLY A 215 6.06 -28.29 -50.47
N ILE A 216 5.64 -28.84 -49.32
CA ILE A 216 6.30 -29.87 -48.48
C ILE A 216 7.17 -29.37 -47.31
N GLU A 217 6.54 -29.51 -46.13
CA GLU A 217 7.03 -29.96 -44.83
C GLU A 217 8.55 -30.04 -44.61
N ASN A 218 9.01 -29.37 -43.54
CA ASN A 218 9.81 -30.04 -42.53
C ASN A 218 9.60 -29.38 -41.15
N ASN A 219 9.13 -30.20 -40.22
CA ASN A 219 9.06 -29.94 -38.79
C ASN A 219 10.46 -29.66 -38.23
N THR A 220 10.61 -28.50 -37.58
CA THR A 220 11.25 -28.32 -36.26
C THR A 220 11.40 -26.83 -35.99
N ALA A 221 10.49 -26.23 -35.21
CA ALA A 221 10.77 -25.04 -34.39
C ALA A 221 9.52 -24.59 -33.62
N ASN A 222 9.77 -24.16 -32.38
CA ASN A 222 8.99 -23.18 -31.62
C ASN A 222 7.72 -23.63 -30.90
N GLU A 223 7.88 -24.54 -29.95
CA GLU A 223 7.23 -24.36 -28.64
C GLU A 223 7.99 -23.28 -27.86
N THR A 224 7.63 -22.00 -28.01
CA THR A 224 7.81 -20.92 -27.01
C THR A 224 7.32 -19.58 -27.60
N ALA A 225 6.00 -19.40 -27.74
CA ALA A 225 5.34 -18.09 -27.76
C ALA A 225 3.81 -18.28 -27.81
N ALA A 226 3.23 -19.03 -26.87
CA ALA A 226 1.78 -18.97 -26.68
C ALA A 226 1.48 -17.67 -25.91
N ALA A 227 0.97 -16.66 -26.60
CA ALA A 227 0.31 -15.53 -25.98
C ALA A 227 -0.75 -16.06 -25.00
N HIS A 228 -0.54 -15.87 -23.70
CA HIS A 228 -1.49 -16.29 -22.68
C HIS A 228 -2.83 -15.60 -22.94
N VAL A 229 -3.83 -16.36 -23.37
CA VAL A 229 -5.21 -15.86 -23.47
C VAL A 229 -5.66 -15.53 -22.04
N PRO A 230 -6.08 -14.29 -21.76
CA PRO A 230 -6.55 -13.91 -20.43
C PRO A 230 -7.72 -14.81 -20.00
N LEU A 231 -7.71 -15.28 -18.76
CA LEU A 231 -8.80 -16.07 -18.20
C LEU A 231 -10.08 -15.23 -18.20
N LYS A 232 -11.06 -15.64 -19.00
CA LYS A 232 -12.36 -14.96 -19.14
C LYS A 232 -13.55 -15.85 -18.82
N SER A 233 -13.39 -17.18 -18.82
CA SER A 233 -14.49 -18.11 -18.55
C SER A 233 -14.20 -19.08 -17.41
N LEU A 234 -15.27 -19.60 -16.80
CA LEU A 234 -15.20 -20.57 -15.72
C LEU A 234 -14.51 -21.88 -16.15
N ASP A 235 -14.67 -22.29 -17.41
CA ASP A 235 -14.05 -23.52 -17.91
C ASP A 235 -12.55 -23.35 -18.11
N GLN A 236 -12.10 -22.17 -18.56
CA GLN A 236 -10.68 -21.82 -18.58
C GLN A 236 -10.10 -21.79 -17.16
N LEU A 237 -10.84 -21.25 -16.18
CA LEU A 237 -10.44 -21.27 -14.77
C LEU A 237 -10.32 -22.70 -14.24
N LYS A 238 -11.25 -23.60 -14.56
CA LYS A 238 -11.17 -25.02 -14.16
C LYS A 238 -9.93 -25.70 -14.71
N ALA A 239 -9.59 -25.45 -15.97
CA ALA A 239 -8.38 -25.97 -16.59
C ALA A 239 -7.12 -25.41 -15.91
N PHE A 240 -7.06 -24.08 -15.73
CA PHE A 240 -5.95 -23.40 -15.06
C PHE A 240 -5.75 -23.89 -13.62
N TYR A 241 -6.84 -24.03 -12.86
CA TYR A 241 -6.84 -24.59 -11.51
C TYR A 241 -6.19 -25.98 -11.49
N LYS A 242 -6.61 -26.88 -12.40
CA LYS A 242 -6.07 -28.24 -12.47
C LYS A 242 -4.59 -28.27 -12.81
N GLN A 243 -4.14 -27.39 -13.71
CA GLN A 243 -2.79 -27.39 -14.25
C GLN A 243 -1.77 -26.62 -13.38
N HIS A 244 -2.17 -25.47 -12.83
CA HIS A 244 -1.22 -24.50 -12.24
C HIS A 244 -1.41 -24.24 -10.75
N LEU A 245 -2.58 -24.54 -10.18
CA LEU A 245 -2.88 -24.25 -8.77
C LEU A 245 -3.00 -25.51 -7.92
N ARG A 246 -3.53 -26.61 -8.47
CA ARG A 246 -3.87 -27.82 -7.71
C ARG A 246 -2.69 -28.34 -6.88
N GLN A 247 -1.48 -28.40 -7.46
CA GLN A 247 -0.30 -28.91 -6.75
C GLN A 247 0.05 -28.02 -5.54
N ASP A 248 0.11 -26.71 -5.70
CA ASP A 248 0.41 -25.81 -4.58
C ASP A 248 -0.69 -25.85 -3.51
N LEU A 249 -1.95 -25.90 -3.95
CA LEU A 249 -3.10 -26.01 -3.05
C LEU A 249 -3.11 -27.32 -2.26
N THR A 250 -2.49 -28.40 -2.76
CA THR A 250 -2.31 -29.62 -1.95
C THR A 250 -1.33 -29.43 -0.79
N ILE A 251 -0.33 -28.57 -0.98
CA ILE A 251 0.61 -28.18 0.08
C ILE A 251 -0.15 -27.34 1.12
N VAL A 252 -0.88 -26.31 0.66
CA VAL A 252 -1.74 -25.48 1.52
C VAL A 252 -2.73 -26.33 2.32
N GLU A 253 -3.39 -27.30 1.70
CA GLU A 253 -4.36 -28.15 2.39
C GLU A 253 -3.71 -29.04 3.46
N ARG A 254 -2.51 -29.56 3.20
CA ARG A 254 -1.75 -30.33 4.19
C ARG A 254 -1.45 -29.46 5.41
N ASP A 255 -0.94 -28.26 5.18
CA ASP A 255 -0.59 -27.32 6.23
C ASP A 255 -1.83 -26.85 7.01
N ARG A 256 -2.94 -26.62 6.31
CA ARG A 256 -4.25 -26.29 6.91
C ARG A 256 -4.73 -27.41 7.83
N LYS A 257 -4.68 -28.68 7.41
CA LYS A 257 -5.09 -29.82 8.25
C LYS A 257 -4.22 -29.96 9.49
N ALA A 258 -2.91 -29.81 9.36
CA ALA A 258 -1.99 -29.82 10.48
C ALA A 258 -2.28 -28.67 11.46
N LEU A 259 -2.50 -27.46 10.94
CA LEU A 259 -2.89 -26.28 11.73
C LEU A 259 -4.23 -26.51 12.47
N VAL A 260 -5.26 -26.99 11.78
CA VAL A 260 -6.57 -27.27 12.40
C VAL A 260 -6.43 -28.33 13.50
N GLN A 261 -5.63 -29.37 13.29
CA GLN A 261 -5.36 -30.37 14.32
C GLN A 261 -4.63 -29.76 15.54
N GLN A 262 -3.65 -28.89 15.31
CA GLN A 262 -2.96 -28.17 16.40
C GLN A 262 -3.90 -27.23 17.16
N ILE A 263 -4.81 -26.53 16.47
CA ILE A 263 -5.86 -25.70 17.08
C ILE A 263 -6.80 -26.56 17.93
N LEU A 264 -7.27 -27.70 17.40
CA LEU A 264 -8.15 -28.62 18.15
C LEU A 264 -7.47 -29.15 19.42
N LEU A 265 -6.18 -29.50 19.33
CA LEU A 265 -5.40 -29.94 20.48
C LEU A 265 -5.20 -28.80 21.50
N ALA A 266 -4.89 -27.59 21.04
CA ALA A 266 -4.76 -26.43 21.92
C ALA A 266 -6.08 -26.10 22.64
N ASN A 267 -7.22 -26.19 21.93
CA ASN A 267 -8.55 -26.02 22.52
C ASN A 267 -8.84 -27.08 23.59
N LEU A 268 -8.49 -28.34 23.33
CA LEU A 268 -8.63 -29.42 24.31
C LEU A 268 -7.78 -29.16 25.56
N LEU A 269 -6.51 -28.76 25.40
CA LEU A 269 -5.62 -28.43 26.51
C LEU A 269 -6.14 -27.24 27.32
N PHE A 270 -6.65 -26.20 26.65
CA PHE A 270 -7.26 -25.04 27.30
C PHE A 270 -8.52 -25.39 28.11
N LEU A 271 -9.29 -26.39 27.68
CA LEU A 271 -10.47 -26.85 28.44
C LEU A 271 -10.09 -27.75 29.62
N VAL A 272 -9.13 -28.66 29.43
CA VAL A 272 -8.79 -29.70 30.42
C VAL A 272 -7.89 -29.16 31.53
N ILE A 273 -6.85 -28.38 31.19
CA ILE A 273 -5.84 -27.94 32.17
C ILE A 273 -6.45 -27.08 33.30
N PRO A 274 -7.25 -26.02 33.01
CA PRO A 274 -7.88 -25.25 34.08
C PRO A 274 -8.87 -26.06 34.90
N GLY A 275 -9.59 -27.01 34.28
CA GLY A 275 -10.54 -27.89 34.97
C GLY A 275 -9.86 -28.82 35.98
N VAL A 276 -8.72 -29.41 35.60
CA VAL A 276 -7.92 -30.25 36.49
C VAL A 276 -7.29 -29.42 37.63
N ILE A 277 -6.73 -28.25 37.32
CA ILE A 277 -6.17 -27.34 38.32
C ILE A 277 -7.25 -26.90 39.32
N ALA A 278 -8.45 -26.53 38.84
CA ALA A 278 -9.57 -26.15 39.70
C ALA A 278 -10.00 -27.31 40.62
N LEU A 279 -10.01 -28.55 40.13
CA LEU A 279 -10.36 -29.73 40.93
C LEU A 279 -9.33 -30.02 42.03
N ILE A 280 -8.04 -29.84 41.74
CA ILE A 280 -6.96 -29.96 42.74
C ILE A 280 -7.07 -28.86 43.80
N LEU A 281 -7.30 -27.61 43.40
CA LEU A 281 -7.44 -26.47 44.32
C LEU A 281 -8.70 -26.58 45.20
N LEU A 282 -9.80 -27.10 44.66
CA LEU A 282 -11.01 -27.43 45.43
C LEU A 282 -10.73 -28.41 46.56
N ALA A 283 -9.90 -29.43 46.31
CA ALA A 283 -9.51 -30.41 47.32
C ALA A 283 -8.64 -29.81 48.44
N GLN A 284 -7.98 -28.68 48.21
CA GLN A 284 -7.08 -28.01 49.16
C GLN A 284 -7.70 -26.81 49.89
N GLY A 285 -8.94 -26.44 49.56
CA GLY A 285 -9.65 -25.30 50.18
C GLY A 285 -9.11 -23.91 49.80
N THR A 286 -8.20 -23.81 48.83
CA THR A 286 -7.53 -22.57 48.39
C THR A 286 -8.13 -22.07 47.07
N PHE A 287 -9.36 -21.55 47.12
CA PHE A 287 -10.19 -21.53 45.91
C PHE A 287 -10.02 -20.31 44.99
N PHE A 288 -10.05 -19.08 45.49
CA PHE A 288 -10.43 -17.97 44.62
C PHE A 288 -9.30 -17.38 43.77
N PHE A 289 -8.14 -17.07 44.37
CA PHE A 289 -7.07 -16.36 43.67
C PHE A 289 -6.30 -17.23 42.66
N TRP A 290 -6.06 -18.51 42.99
CA TRP A 290 -5.27 -19.41 42.14
C TRP A 290 -6.02 -19.90 40.90
N VAL A 291 -7.34 -20.01 40.97
CA VAL A 291 -8.17 -20.37 39.81
C VAL A 291 -8.18 -19.24 38.77
N LEU A 292 -8.30 -17.99 39.23
CA LEU A 292 -8.33 -16.83 38.32
C LEU A 292 -6.98 -16.63 37.64
N THR A 293 -5.86 -16.71 38.36
CA THR A 293 -4.52 -16.56 37.79
C THR A 293 -4.12 -17.73 36.87
N GLY A 294 -4.54 -18.95 37.21
CA GLY A 294 -4.36 -20.12 36.33
C GLY A 294 -5.17 -20.01 35.04
N PHE A 295 -6.40 -19.51 35.13
CA PHE A 295 -7.26 -19.29 33.96
C PHE A 295 -6.70 -18.20 33.04
N THR A 296 -6.23 -17.07 33.59
CA THR A 296 -5.64 -16.02 32.76
C THR A 296 -4.35 -16.48 32.09
N PHE A 297 -3.48 -17.23 32.78
CA PHE A 297 -2.25 -17.78 32.20
C PHE A 297 -2.53 -18.80 31.08
N THR A 298 -3.51 -19.67 31.27
CA THR A 298 -3.89 -20.64 30.24
C THR A 298 -4.55 -19.96 29.04
N LEU A 299 -5.34 -18.90 29.26
CA LEU A 299 -5.93 -18.10 28.19
C LEU A 299 -4.86 -17.36 27.39
N THR A 300 -3.89 -16.72 28.03
CA THR A 300 -2.81 -16.01 27.32
C THR A 300 -1.92 -16.96 26.54
N LEU A 301 -1.56 -18.11 27.10
CA LEU A 301 -0.80 -19.14 26.39
C LEU A 301 -1.59 -19.69 25.18
N TRP A 302 -2.89 -19.95 25.36
CA TRP A 302 -3.77 -20.41 24.28
C TRP A 302 -3.85 -19.38 23.14
N VAL A 303 -4.04 -18.10 23.47
CA VAL A 303 -4.04 -16.99 22.51
C VAL A 303 -2.68 -16.85 21.79
N PHE A 304 -1.57 -17.00 22.51
CA PHE A 304 -0.22 -16.94 21.93
C PHE A 304 0.05 -18.09 20.95
N ILE A 305 -0.28 -19.33 21.34
CA ILE A 305 -0.16 -20.50 20.45
C ILE A 305 -1.03 -20.30 19.20
N TYR A 306 -2.28 -19.86 19.39
CA TYR A 306 -3.18 -19.66 18.26
C TYR A 306 -2.66 -18.60 17.27
N SER A 307 -2.19 -17.44 17.76
CA SER A 307 -1.67 -16.36 16.90
C SER A 307 -0.39 -16.74 16.15
N THR A 308 0.52 -17.49 16.79
CA THR A 308 1.78 -17.92 16.17
C THR A 308 1.55 -18.96 15.06
N VAL A 309 0.71 -19.96 15.30
CA VAL A 309 0.50 -21.05 14.33
C VAL A 309 -0.36 -20.60 13.15
N THR A 310 -1.40 -19.79 13.39
CA THR A 310 -2.22 -19.23 12.29
C THR A 310 -1.42 -18.30 11.40
N GLY A 311 -0.61 -17.39 11.97
CA GLY A 311 0.23 -16.48 11.20
C GLY A 311 1.17 -17.18 10.22
N LYS A 312 1.74 -18.33 10.62
CA LYS A 312 2.59 -19.16 9.74
C LYS A 312 1.83 -19.66 8.51
N TYR A 313 0.61 -20.16 8.67
CA TYR A 313 -0.20 -20.66 7.56
C TYR A 313 -0.52 -19.57 6.52
N TYR A 314 -0.86 -18.36 6.97
CA TYR A 314 -1.08 -17.21 6.09
C TYR A 314 0.20 -16.84 5.31
N GLN A 315 1.36 -16.83 5.97
CA GLN A 315 2.64 -16.57 5.30
C GLN A 315 3.01 -17.64 4.28
N ASP A 316 2.82 -18.92 4.61
CA ASP A 316 3.13 -20.02 3.69
C ASP A 316 2.19 -20.01 2.47
N PHE A 317 0.91 -19.67 2.64
CA PHE A 317 0.00 -19.42 1.51
C PHE A 317 0.50 -18.29 0.59
N LYS A 318 0.91 -17.15 1.17
CA LYS A 318 1.47 -16.01 0.42
C LYS A 318 2.77 -16.37 -0.31
N ARG A 319 3.62 -17.22 0.29
CA ARG A 319 4.87 -17.72 -0.33
C ARG A 319 4.62 -18.58 -1.56
N LEU A 320 3.50 -19.31 -1.61
CA LEU A 320 3.15 -20.14 -2.76
C LEU A 320 2.62 -19.34 -3.96
N LYS A 321 2.45 -18.01 -3.82
CA LYS A 321 2.09 -17.11 -4.91
C LYS A 321 0.79 -17.50 -5.64
N VAL A 322 -0.14 -18.12 -4.92
CA VAL A 322 -1.43 -18.58 -5.49
C VAL A 322 -2.21 -17.40 -6.07
N VAL A 323 -2.30 -16.30 -5.32
CA VAL A 323 -3.00 -15.08 -5.76
C VAL A 323 -2.29 -14.44 -6.95
N GLU A 324 -0.95 -14.34 -6.91
CA GLU A 324 -0.13 -13.81 -8.02
C GLU A 324 -0.39 -14.58 -9.33
N LYS A 325 -0.44 -15.92 -9.27
CA LYS A 325 -0.75 -16.76 -10.43
C LYS A 325 -2.14 -16.48 -10.99
N ILE A 326 -3.15 -16.30 -10.13
CA ILE A 326 -4.52 -15.97 -10.57
C ILE A 326 -4.55 -14.57 -11.20
N VAL A 327 -3.91 -13.58 -10.58
CA VAL A 327 -3.83 -12.20 -11.08
C VAL A 327 -3.19 -12.17 -12.48
N HIS A 328 -2.01 -12.79 -12.65
CA HIS A 328 -1.34 -12.85 -13.96
C HIS A 328 -2.14 -13.62 -15.00
N ALA A 329 -2.91 -14.63 -14.59
CA ALA A 329 -3.77 -15.37 -15.50
C ALA A 329 -5.00 -14.56 -15.94
N ILE A 330 -5.49 -13.61 -15.12
CA ILE A 330 -6.51 -12.64 -15.52
C ILE A 330 -5.91 -11.54 -16.40
N ASN A 331 -4.75 -11.00 -16.03
CA ASN A 331 -4.01 -10.02 -16.82
C ASN A 331 -2.51 -10.09 -16.49
N ALA A 332 -1.69 -10.41 -17.50
CA ALA A 332 -0.25 -10.60 -17.34
C ALA A 332 0.51 -9.32 -16.94
N ASP A 333 -0.01 -8.14 -17.29
CA ASP A 333 0.61 -6.83 -17.03
C ASP A 333 0.37 -6.33 -15.59
N LEU A 334 -0.43 -7.04 -14.80
CA LEU A 334 -0.67 -6.73 -13.39
C LEU A 334 0.35 -7.41 -12.50
N THR A 335 0.81 -6.68 -11.49
CA THR A 335 1.71 -7.16 -10.45
C THR A 335 0.94 -7.30 -9.14
N TYR A 336 1.28 -8.31 -8.35
CA TYR A 336 0.71 -8.55 -7.03
C TYR A 336 1.80 -8.44 -5.94
N SER A 337 1.45 -7.79 -4.82
CA SER A 337 2.33 -7.60 -3.66
C SER A 337 1.60 -7.99 -2.35
N PRO A 338 2.03 -9.08 -1.68
CA PRO A 338 1.36 -9.64 -0.48
C PRO A 338 1.57 -8.86 0.83
N TYR A 339 2.36 -7.77 0.82
CA TYR A 339 2.72 -7.01 2.04
C TYR A 339 2.62 -5.49 1.87
N GLY A 340 2.08 -5.00 0.74
CA GLY A 340 2.26 -3.61 0.28
C GLY A 340 3.73 -3.35 -0.09
N PHE A 341 4.09 -2.94 -1.29
CA PHE A 341 4.05 -1.58 -1.84
C PHE A 341 4.51 -1.69 -3.32
N PRO A 342 3.79 -1.12 -4.30
CA PRO A 342 4.40 -0.75 -5.57
C PRO A 342 4.99 0.67 -5.41
N SER A 343 6.32 0.70 -5.24
CA SER A 343 7.33 1.76 -5.06
C SER A 343 7.07 3.27 -5.32
N ASN A 344 5.88 3.81 -5.58
CA ASN A 344 5.63 5.26 -5.64
C ASN A 344 4.22 5.73 -5.21
N TYR A 345 3.22 4.84 -5.04
CA TYR A 345 1.85 5.23 -4.68
C TYR A 345 1.20 4.15 -3.79
N SER A 346 0.64 4.55 -2.66
CA SER A 346 0.08 3.63 -1.65
C SER A 346 -1.45 3.68 -1.61
N LEU A 347 -2.09 2.60 -1.17
CA LEU A 347 -3.55 2.60 -0.94
C LEU A 347 -3.98 3.64 0.11
N ARG A 348 -3.11 4.03 1.05
CA ARG A 348 -3.38 5.13 1.97
C ARG A 348 -3.45 6.47 1.23
N THR A 349 -2.55 6.69 0.27
CA THR A 349 -2.57 7.87 -0.60
C THR A 349 -3.87 7.90 -1.40
N ALA A 350 -4.24 6.78 -2.02
CA ALA A 350 -5.52 6.65 -2.73
C ALA A 350 -6.72 6.93 -1.83
N TYR A 351 -6.70 6.43 -0.59
CA TYR A 351 -7.79 6.66 0.37
C TYR A 351 -7.96 8.15 0.65
N ARG A 352 -6.85 8.84 0.95
CA ARG A 352 -6.85 10.27 1.25
C ARG A 352 -7.28 11.12 0.04
N GLU A 353 -6.72 10.83 -1.14
CA GLU A 353 -7.02 11.57 -2.37
C GLU A 353 -8.43 11.30 -2.91
N SER A 354 -9.01 10.14 -2.57
CA SER A 354 -10.39 9.83 -2.96
C SER A 354 -11.41 10.79 -2.35
N GLU A 355 -11.13 11.35 -1.17
CA GLU A 355 -12.07 12.14 -0.36
C GLU A 355 -13.43 11.45 -0.10
N LEU A 356 -13.55 10.15 -0.37
CA LEU A 356 -14.78 9.38 -0.21
C LEU A 356 -15.24 9.30 1.25
N PHE A 357 -14.32 9.44 2.19
CA PHE A 357 -14.55 9.35 3.63
C PHE A 357 -14.14 10.65 4.36
N SER A 358 -14.46 11.79 3.73
CA SER A 358 -14.02 13.16 4.03
C SER A 358 -14.04 13.65 5.50
N HIS A 359 -14.76 12.98 6.41
CA HIS A 359 -14.76 13.32 7.83
C HIS A 359 -13.46 12.91 8.54
N LEU A 360 -12.71 11.96 7.97
CA LEU A 360 -11.41 11.47 8.43
C LEU A 360 -10.50 11.27 7.21
N ALA A 361 -10.01 12.39 6.67
CA ALA A 361 -9.09 12.40 5.52
C ALA A 361 -7.82 11.56 5.78
N ASP A 362 -7.42 11.44 7.05
CA ASP A 362 -6.47 10.44 7.52
C ASP A 362 -7.11 9.70 8.71
N PRO A 363 -7.37 8.39 8.59
CA PRO A 363 -7.92 7.59 9.66
C PRO A 363 -6.86 7.31 10.73
N ASP A 364 -7.27 7.27 12.00
CA ASP A 364 -6.38 7.01 13.14
C ASP A 364 -5.70 5.64 13.04
N ARG A 365 -6.43 4.64 12.54
CA ARG A 365 -5.86 3.34 12.14
C ARG A 365 -6.19 3.06 10.68
N PHE A 366 -5.17 2.67 9.92
CA PHE A 366 -5.39 2.19 8.56
C PHE A 366 -4.44 1.07 8.22
N VAL A 367 -5.06 -0.05 7.86
CA VAL A 367 -4.41 -1.31 7.50
C VAL A 367 -4.67 -1.53 6.03
N ALA A 368 -3.61 -1.60 5.23
CA ALA A 368 -3.65 -2.08 3.86
C ALA A 368 -2.98 -3.44 3.81
N GLY A 369 -3.65 -4.42 3.21
CA GLY A 369 -3.11 -5.76 3.02
C GLY A 369 -2.40 -5.88 1.68
N ASP A 370 -2.93 -6.76 0.84
CA ASP A 370 -2.36 -7.08 -0.45
C ASP A 370 -2.72 -6.04 -1.51
N VAL A 371 -1.78 -5.78 -2.43
CA VAL A 371 -1.92 -4.78 -3.49
C VAL A 371 -1.76 -5.44 -4.85
N VAL A 372 -2.65 -5.08 -5.78
CA VAL A 372 -2.51 -5.37 -7.21
C VAL A 372 -2.36 -4.05 -7.95
N ALA A 373 -1.35 -3.93 -8.81
CA ALA A 373 -1.11 -2.72 -9.58
C ALA A 373 -0.50 -3.03 -10.96
N GLY A 374 -0.79 -2.19 -11.95
CA GLY A 374 -0.25 -2.36 -13.29
C GLY A 374 -1.13 -1.71 -14.36
N TRP A 375 -0.83 -2.02 -15.62
CA TRP A 375 -1.56 -1.47 -16.76
C TRP A 375 -2.70 -2.40 -17.18
N VAL A 376 -3.84 -1.82 -17.52
CA VAL A 376 -4.96 -2.50 -18.18
C VAL A 376 -5.31 -1.71 -19.42
N GLY A 377 -4.71 -2.08 -20.56
CA GLY A 377 -4.69 -1.21 -21.74
C GLY A 377 -3.87 0.05 -21.45
N ASP A 378 -4.47 1.23 -21.64
CA ASP A 378 -3.82 2.53 -21.42
C ASP A 378 -4.06 3.10 -20.02
N THR A 379 -4.79 2.38 -19.15
CA THR A 379 -5.12 2.84 -17.81
C THR A 379 -4.25 2.13 -16.79
N TYR A 380 -3.45 2.90 -16.04
CA TYR A 380 -2.77 2.40 -14.86
C TYR A 380 -3.76 2.28 -13.70
N ILE A 381 -3.79 1.11 -13.06
CA ILE A 381 -4.64 0.83 -11.91
C ILE A 381 -3.83 0.40 -10.70
N ILE A 382 -4.40 0.66 -9.52
CA ILE A 382 -3.98 0.09 -8.24
C ILE A 382 -5.22 -0.26 -7.44
N PHE A 383 -5.24 -1.43 -6.82
CA PHE A 383 -6.28 -1.77 -5.88
C PHE A 383 -5.79 -2.73 -4.81
N GLY A 384 -6.53 -2.81 -3.71
CA GLY A 384 -6.29 -3.80 -2.67
C GLY A 384 -7.25 -3.64 -1.51
N GLU A 385 -7.11 -4.51 -0.53
CA GLU A 385 -7.95 -4.50 0.66
C GLU A 385 -7.45 -3.46 1.66
N VAL A 386 -8.37 -2.63 2.14
CA VAL A 386 -8.10 -1.61 3.15
C VAL A 386 -9.13 -1.70 4.28
N MET A 387 -8.66 -1.39 5.49
CA MET A 387 -9.48 -1.20 6.68
C MET A 387 -9.09 0.13 7.31
N ALA A 388 -10.02 1.06 7.37
CA ALA A 388 -9.87 2.39 7.95
C ALA A 388 -10.76 2.50 9.19
N GLU A 389 -10.18 2.93 10.31
CA GLU A 389 -10.89 3.12 11.59
C GLU A 389 -10.61 4.51 12.16
N GLY A 390 -11.65 5.11 12.74
CA GLY A 390 -11.58 6.39 13.42
C GLY A 390 -11.53 6.21 14.92
N ALA A 391 -10.95 7.16 15.63
CA ALA A 391 -10.90 7.22 17.08
C ALA A 391 -11.92 8.23 17.63
N ARG A 392 -12.52 7.91 18.78
CA ARG A 392 -13.30 8.88 19.57
C ARG A 392 -13.03 8.70 21.06
N SER A 393 -13.02 9.80 21.79
CA SER A 393 -12.92 9.79 23.26
C SER A 393 -14.24 9.30 23.89
N ARG A 394 -14.13 8.46 24.90
CA ARG A 394 -15.25 7.83 25.61
C ARG A 394 -15.82 8.82 26.63
N ASN A 395 -16.99 9.40 26.36
CA ASN A 395 -17.69 10.22 27.35
C ASN A 395 -18.31 9.31 28.42
N ALA A 396 -17.90 9.48 29.68
CA ALA A 396 -18.37 8.70 30.82
C ALA A 396 -19.85 8.97 31.11
N SER A 397 -20.75 8.15 30.55
CA SER A 397 -22.11 7.99 31.07
C SER A 397 -22.48 6.51 31.18
N GLN A 398 -22.51 6.07 32.44
CA GLN A 398 -22.92 4.79 33.03
C GLN A 398 -23.48 3.69 32.10
N GLY A 399 -22.76 2.55 32.07
CA GLY A 399 -23.26 1.27 31.57
C GLY A 399 -22.22 0.35 30.89
N GLU A 400 -20.96 0.76 30.74
CA GLU A 400 -20.09 0.26 29.66
C GLU A 400 -19.09 -0.87 30.02
N ALA A 401 -18.91 -1.24 31.29
CA ALA A 401 -17.88 -2.22 31.68
C ALA A 401 -18.03 -3.62 31.03
N GLN A 402 -19.27 -4.03 30.68
CA GLN A 402 -19.48 -5.27 29.91
C GLN A 402 -19.04 -5.11 28.45
N MET A 403 -19.34 -3.97 27.81
CA MET A 403 -18.98 -3.68 26.41
C MET A 403 -17.45 -3.55 26.21
N GLU A 404 -16.72 -3.16 27.25
CA GLU A 404 -15.24 -3.02 27.26
C GLU A 404 -14.51 -4.35 27.08
N ILE A 405 -14.93 -5.37 27.85
CA ILE A 405 -14.41 -6.73 27.73
C ILE A 405 -14.80 -7.32 26.36
N PHE A 406 -16.01 -7.07 25.86
CA PHE A 406 -16.43 -7.53 24.54
C PHE A 406 -15.63 -6.90 23.39
N SER A 407 -15.21 -5.64 23.50
CA SER A 407 -14.37 -4.96 22.49
C SER A 407 -12.97 -5.59 22.42
N GLY A 408 -12.31 -5.78 23.58
CA GLY A 408 -11.03 -6.47 23.64
C GLY A 408 -11.11 -7.93 23.18
N ILE A 409 -12.17 -8.64 23.57
CA ILE A 409 -12.44 -9.99 23.08
C ILE A 409 -12.66 -9.99 21.56
N SER A 410 -13.36 -9.00 21.02
CA SER A 410 -13.59 -8.85 19.57
C SER A 410 -12.29 -8.60 18.80
N TYR A 411 -11.38 -7.77 19.33
CA TYR A 411 -10.05 -7.59 18.76
C TYR A 411 -9.23 -8.87 18.80
N LEU A 412 -9.19 -9.55 19.95
CA LEU A 412 -8.52 -10.84 20.06
C LEU A 412 -9.12 -11.83 19.06
N LEU A 413 -10.45 -11.96 18.99
CA LEU A 413 -11.13 -12.81 18.03
C LEU A 413 -10.74 -12.46 16.59
N THR A 414 -10.70 -11.17 16.26
CA THR A 414 -10.35 -10.69 14.92
C THR A 414 -8.90 -11.02 14.59
N CYS A 415 -7.95 -10.74 15.48
CA CYS A 415 -6.55 -11.08 15.28
C CYS A 415 -6.34 -12.59 15.20
N LEU A 416 -7.04 -13.37 16.02
CA LEU A 416 -7.02 -14.84 16.00
C LEU A 416 -7.57 -15.35 14.65
N ILE A 417 -8.80 -15.00 14.28
CA ILE A 417 -9.44 -15.42 13.02
C ILE A 417 -8.58 -15.05 11.81
N LYS A 418 -7.99 -13.85 11.82
CA LYS A 418 -7.22 -13.30 10.70
C LYS A 418 -5.72 -13.63 10.75
N GLY A 419 -5.27 -14.42 11.74
CA GLY A 419 -3.85 -14.75 11.95
C GLY A 419 -2.93 -13.53 12.04
N ARG A 420 -3.45 -12.39 12.51
CA ARG A 420 -2.67 -11.17 12.74
C ARG A 420 -1.91 -11.30 14.05
N GLN A 421 -0.73 -10.71 14.10
CA GLN A 421 0.03 -10.60 15.35
C GLN A 421 -0.81 -9.81 16.36
N ILE A 422 -1.05 -10.41 17.53
CA ILE A 422 -1.76 -9.74 18.61
C ILE A 422 -0.79 -8.74 19.24
N VAL A 423 -1.08 -7.46 19.07
CA VAL A 423 -0.32 -6.39 19.71
C VAL A 423 -0.96 -6.14 21.05
N PHE A 424 -0.23 -6.46 22.12
CA PHE A 424 -0.76 -6.38 23.48
C PHE A 424 -1.14 -4.94 23.85
N GLU A 425 -0.37 -3.95 23.41
CA GLU A 425 -0.70 -2.53 23.59
C GLU A 425 -2.03 -2.14 22.94
N ASP A 426 -2.35 -2.67 21.75
CA ASP A 426 -3.63 -2.43 21.08
C ASP A 426 -4.80 -3.08 21.81
N PHE A 427 -4.60 -4.29 22.35
CA PHE A 427 -5.60 -4.97 23.17
C PHE A 427 -5.88 -4.21 24.46
N PHE A 428 -4.83 -3.78 25.19
CA PHE A 428 -4.98 -2.99 26.41
C PHE A 428 -5.60 -1.63 26.11
N SER A 429 -5.26 -1.00 24.99
CA SER A 429 -5.93 0.21 24.52
C SER A 429 -7.41 -0.02 24.27
N GLN A 430 -7.83 -1.17 23.72
CA GLN A 430 -9.25 -1.47 23.53
C GLN A 430 -10.01 -1.80 24.81
N VAL A 431 -9.37 -2.46 25.78
CA VAL A 431 -10.02 -2.84 27.05
C VAL A 431 -10.00 -1.69 28.05
N TYR A 432 -8.89 -0.98 28.17
CA TYR A 432 -8.62 0.01 29.21
C TYR A 432 -8.41 1.43 28.70
N GLY A 433 -8.31 1.65 27.39
CA GLY A 433 -8.09 2.97 26.83
C GLY A 433 -9.36 3.81 26.77
N ASP A 434 -9.19 5.13 26.98
CA ASP A 434 -10.25 6.14 26.84
C ASP A 434 -10.70 6.34 25.39
N ILE A 435 -10.01 5.71 24.44
CA ILE A 435 -10.22 5.83 23.00
C ILE A 435 -10.92 4.57 22.48
N VAL A 436 -12.07 4.75 21.83
CA VAL A 436 -12.78 3.68 21.14
C VAL A 436 -12.59 3.86 19.64
N TYR A 437 -12.09 2.81 18.99
CA TYR A 437 -12.01 2.73 17.53
C TYR A 437 -13.35 2.28 16.94
N TYR A 438 -13.77 2.89 15.84
CA TYR A 438 -14.94 2.49 15.08
C TYR A 438 -14.60 2.35 13.59
N PRO A 439 -15.19 1.36 12.88
CA PRO A 439 -14.91 1.17 11.47
C PRO A 439 -15.46 2.34 10.65
N ILE A 440 -14.61 2.92 9.81
CA ILE A 440 -15.01 3.92 8.80
C ILE A 440 -15.30 3.21 7.48
N PHE A 441 -14.37 2.37 7.05
CA PHE A 441 -14.48 1.62 5.81
C PHE A 441 -13.68 0.32 5.89
N LYS A 442 -14.24 -0.74 5.32
CA LYS A 442 -13.55 -2.00 5.12
C LYS A 442 -13.94 -2.58 3.77
N GLY A 443 -12.94 -2.88 2.96
CA GLY A 443 -13.13 -3.55 1.68
C GLY A 443 -12.09 -3.17 0.64
N ILE A 444 -12.48 -3.21 -0.63
CA ILE A 444 -11.55 -2.94 -1.74
C ILE A 444 -11.54 -1.45 -2.01
N LEU A 445 -10.33 -0.89 -2.04
CA LEU A 445 -10.09 0.43 -2.60
C LEU A 445 -9.37 0.27 -3.94
N PHE A 446 -9.94 0.86 -4.97
CA PHE A 446 -9.43 0.89 -6.34
C PHE A 446 -9.16 2.34 -6.73
N ALA A 447 -8.04 2.59 -7.39
CA ALA A 447 -7.68 3.87 -7.97
C ALA A 447 -7.20 3.65 -9.40
N ALA A 448 -7.60 4.55 -10.29
CA ALA A 448 -7.13 4.59 -11.66
C ALA A 448 -6.98 6.02 -12.14
N ASN A 449 -6.02 6.23 -13.03
CA ASN A 449 -5.91 7.51 -13.74
C ASN A 449 -7.10 7.68 -14.67
N PHE A 450 -7.62 8.90 -14.73
CA PHE A 450 -8.68 9.30 -15.62
C PHE A 450 -8.13 10.30 -16.64
N ASN A 451 -8.46 10.10 -17.92
CA ASN A 451 -7.93 10.89 -19.04
C ASN A 451 -8.49 12.34 -19.12
N LYS A 452 -9.01 12.89 -18.02
CA LYS A 452 -9.56 14.24 -17.91
C LYS A 452 -9.16 14.86 -16.57
N GLN A 453 -8.79 16.13 -16.59
CA GLN A 453 -8.67 16.93 -15.37
C GLN A 453 -10.05 17.48 -14.98
N PHE A 454 -10.45 17.22 -13.75
CA PHE A 454 -11.67 17.71 -13.12
C PHE A 454 -11.36 19.00 -12.35
N LYS A 455 -12.17 20.03 -12.55
CA LYS A 455 -12.05 21.30 -11.83
C LYS A 455 -12.65 21.20 -10.43
N HIS A 456 -13.73 20.45 -10.30
CA HIS A 456 -14.43 20.19 -9.05
C HIS A 456 -14.50 18.68 -8.81
N LYS A 457 -14.47 18.32 -7.53
CA LYS A 457 -14.72 16.94 -7.12
C LYS A 457 -16.18 16.56 -7.35
N THR A 458 -16.40 15.35 -7.85
CA THR A 458 -17.73 14.76 -7.98
C THR A 458 -17.76 13.43 -7.25
N MET A 459 -18.67 13.30 -6.29
CA MET A 459 -18.85 12.14 -5.43
C MET A 459 -20.14 11.41 -5.81
N VAL A 460 -20.05 10.09 -5.97
CA VAL A 460 -21.18 9.19 -6.14
C VAL A 460 -21.16 8.25 -4.95
N VAL A 461 -22.16 8.35 -4.07
CA VAL A 461 -22.23 7.57 -2.83
C VAL A 461 -23.50 6.74 -2.81
N PRO A 462 -23.53 5.58 -2.14
CA PRO A 462 -24.73 4.77 -2.01
C PRO A 462 -25.89 5.58 -1.42
N ASP A 463 -27.06 5.52 -2.06
CA ASP A 463 -28.28 6.06 -1.48
C ASP A 463 -28.96 4.99 -0.60
N VAL A 464 -28.54 4.94 0.66
CA VAL A 464 -29.03 3.97 1.65
C VAL A 464 -30.36 4.43 2.28
N ALA A 465 -30.76 5.70 2.05
CA ALA A 465 -31.87 6.35 2.76
C ALA A 465 -33.23 5.76 2.40
N GLU A 466 -33.48 5.51 1.11
CA GLU A 466 -34.79 5.03 0.64
C GLU A 466 -35.11 3.61 1.14
N ARG A 467 -34.09 2.80 1.42
CA ARG A 467 -34.26 1.39 1.82
C ARG A 467 -34.68 1.20 3.28
N PHE A 468 -34.38 2.14 4.17
CA PHE A 468 -34.58 1.95 5.62
C PHE A 468 -35.57 2.91 6.28
N LEU A 469 -35.79 4.11 5.75
CA LEU A 469 -36.63 5.11 6.41
C LEU A 469 -37.46 5.90 5.39
N GLY A 470 -38.57 5.30 4.96
CA GLY A 470 -39.63 5.95 4.18
C GLY A 470 -40.35 7.05 4.97
N GLY A 471 -39.66 8.15 5.32
CA GLY A 471 -40.28 9.29 6.00
C GLY A 471 -39.39 10.32 6.69
N MET A 472 -38.05 10.29 6.57
CA MET A 472 -37.17 11.27 7.24
C MET A 472 -36.22 12.02 6.28
N GLY A 473 -36.80 12.73 5.31
CA GLY A 473 -36.04 13.56 4.34
C GLY A 473 -35.23 14.72 4.94
N LYS A 474 -35.40 15.06 6.23
CA LYS A 474 -34.68 16.17 6.89
C LYS A 474 -33.37 15.74 7.60
N PHE A 475 -33.22 14.48 7.97
CA PHE A 475 -32.00 13.98 8.64
C PHE A 475 -30.83 13.83 7.63
N PHE A 476 -31.13 13.67 6.34
CA PHE A 476 -30.14 13.49 5.28
C PHE A 476 -29.42 14.78 4.86
N GLN A 477 -30.05 15.95 5.00
CA GLN A 477 -29.43 17.24 4.64
C GLN A 477 -28.20 17.59 5.51
N SER A 478 -28.09 17.08 6.74
CA SER A 478 -26.99 17.39 7.65
C SER A 478 -25.75 16.49 7.46
N PHE A 479 -25.93 15.24 7.02
CA PHE A 479 -24.82 14.39 6.57
C PHE A 479 -24.30 14.81 5.18
N ASN A 480 -25.19 15.28 4.30
CA ASN A 480 -24.92 15.57 2.89
C ASN A 480 -24.16 16.86 2.59
N LYS A 481 -24.16 17.86 3.49
CA LYS A 481 -23.35 19.09 3.29
C LYS A 481 -21.84 18.81 3.20
N ARG A 482 -21.38 17.61 3.57
CA ARG A 482 -19.97 17.22 3.67
C ARG A 482 -19.32 16.89 2.33
N TYR A 483 -20.07 16.35 1.37
CA TYR A 483 -19.57 16.01 0.03
C TYR A 483 -19.77 17.14 -1.00
N GLY A 484 -20.52 18.18 -0.64
CA GLY A 484 -20.84 19.32 -1.50
C GLY A 484 -22.33 19.46 -1.71
N ASN A 485 -22.72 20.05 -2.84
CA ASN A 485 -24.12 20.25 -3.19
C ASN A 485 -24.67 19.02 -3.90
N LEU A 486 -25.88 18.60 -3.52
CA LEU A 486 -26.57 17.51 -4.18
C LEU A 486 -26.83 17.87 -5.65
N VAL A 487 -26.45 16.99 -6.57
CA VAL A 487 -26.73 17.10 -8.00
C VAL A 487 -27.84 16.11 -8.33
N LYS A 488 -29.00 16.63 -8.74
CA LYS A 488 -30.10 15.78 -9.24
C LYS A 488 -29.87 15.40 -10.68
N LEU A 489 -30.07 14.13 -11.00
CA LEU A 489 -29.90 13.54 -12.32
C LEU A 489 -31.25 13.04 -12.83
N GLU A 490 -31.35 12.77 -14.13
CA GLU A 490 -32.63 12.38 -14.76
C GLU A 490 -32.81 10.86 -14.84
N ASP A 491 -31.81 10.08 -14.44
CA ASP A 491 -31.83 8.62 -14.49
C ASP A 491 -32.40 8.04 -13.19
N VAL A 492 -33.68 7.66 -13.25
CA VAL A 492 -34.43 7.08 -12.14
C VAL A 492 -33.78 5.79 -11.62
N GLU A 493 -33.19 4.98 -12.48
CA GLU A 493 -32.59 3.72 -12.04
C GLU A 493 -31.27 3.95 -11.29
N PHE A 494 -30.47 4.91 -11.74
CA PHE A 494 -29.25 5.32 -11.06
C PHE A 494 -29.54 5.97 -9.70
N GLU A 495 -30.51 6.89 -9.63
CA GLU A 495 -30.88 7.56 -8.37
C GLU A 495 -31.41 6.59 -7.30
N ARG A 496 -31.94 5.41 -7.69
CA ARG A 496 -32.33 4.34 -6.73
C ARG A 496 -31.15 3.72 -5.97
N TYR A 497 -29.93 3.86 -6.48
CA TYR A 497 -28.73 3.27 -5.88
C TYR A 497 -27.73 4.30 -5.40
N PHE A 498 -27.75 5.50 -5.97
CA PHE A 498 -26.70 6.49 -5.76
C PHE A 498 -27.24 7.89 -5.59
N ALA A 499 -26.62 8.62 -4.65
CA ALA A 499 -26.72 10.07 -4.53
C ALA A 499 -25.43 10.72 -5.01
N VAL A 500 -25.54 11.87 -5.68
CA VAL A 500 -24.40 12.56 -6.31
C VAL A 500 -24.18 13.93 -5.69
N TYR A 501 -22.93 14.24 -5.36
CA TYR A 501 -22.52 15.53 -4.83
C TYR A 501 -21.40 16.12 -5.67
N SER A 502 -21.47 17.42 -5.94
CA SER A 502 -20.40 18.12 -6.65
C SER A 502 -20.37 19.61 -6.31
N GLY A 503 -19.21 20.23 -6.55
CA GLY A 503 -19.06 21.69 -6.56
C GLY A 503 -19.64 22.33 -7.83
N ASP A 504 -19.80 21.55 -8.91
CA ASP A 504 -20.29 22.03 -10.20
C ASP A 504 -21.28 21.02 -10.82
N GLN A 505 -22.52 21.47 -10.94
CA GLN A 505 -23.62 20.70 -11.51
C GLN A 505 -23.44 20.38 -13.01
N ILE A 506 -22.73 21.22 -13.77
CA ILE A 506 -22.51 21.03 -15.20
C ILE A 506 -21.41 19.98 -15.39
N GLU A 507 -20.28 20.16 -14.69
CA GLU A 507 -19.18 19.18 -14.73
C GLU A 507 -19.62 17.81 -14.23
N ALA A 508 -20.45 17.74 -13.18
CA ALA A 508 -21.00 16.48 -12.68
C ALA A 508 -21.82 15.73 -13.74
N ARG A 509 -22.71 16.41 -14.48
CA ARG A 509 -23.51 15.81 -15.57
C ARG A 509 -22.66 15.40 -16.78
N TYR A 510 -21.56 16.12 -17.01
CA TYR A 510 -20.61 15.75 -18.04
C TYR A 510 -19.85 14.46 -17.67
N ILE A 511 -19.41 14.33 -16.41
CA ILE A 511 -18.74 13.13 -15.91
C ILE A 511 -19.73 11.96 -15.90
N LEU A 512 -20.91 12.18 -15.32
CA LEU A 512 -21.99 11.22 -15.19
C LEU A 512 -22.94 11.29 -16.39
N SER A 513 -22.38 11.11 -17.59
CA SER A 513 -23.20 10.86 -18.78
C SER A 513 -24.14 9.67 -18.56
N THR A 514 -25.25 9.60 -19.29
CA THR A 514 -26.19 8.45 -19.27
C THR A 514 -25.45 7.12 -19.33
N SER A 515 -24.47 7.03 -20.23
CA SER A 515 -23.67 5.82 -20.39
C SER A 515 -22.80 5.48 -19.17
N MET A 516 -22.31 6.46 -18.41
CA MET A 516 -21.53 6.24 -17.18
C MET A 516 -22.44 5.83 -16.04
N MET A 517 -23.60 6.48 -15.89
CA MET A 517 -24.62 6.11 -14.90
C MET A 517 -25.08 4.66 -15.09
N GLU A 518 -25.43 4.26 -16.31
CA GLU A 518 -25.79 2.88 -16.64
C GLU A 518 -24.69 1.87 -16.25
N ARG A 519 -23.42 2.22 -16.48
CA ARG A 519 -22.27 1.34 -16.19
C ARG A 519 -22.03 1.22 -14.69
N LEU A 520 -22.14 2.32 -13.93
CA LEU A 520 -22.09 2.29 -12.46
C LEU A 520 -23.25 1.50 -11.87
N THR A 521 -24.46 1.69 -12.39
CA THR A 521 -25.66 0.94 -11.98
C THR A 521 -25.49 -0.57 -12.24
N ARG A 522 -24.98 -0.94 -13.42
CA ARG A 522 -24.70 -2.35 -13.76
C ARG A 522 -23.62 -2.95 -12.86
N PHE A 523 -22.52 -2.23 -12.66
CA PHE A 523 -21.43 -2.65 -11.78
C PHE A 523 -21.93 -2.91 -10.36
N ARG A 524 -22.72 -2.00 -9.81
CA ARG A 524 -23.33 -2.14 -8.48
C ARG A 524 -24.28 -3.32 -8.39
N LYS A 525 -25.13 -3.53 -9.40
CA LYS A 525 -26.03 -4.70 -9.44
C LYS A 525 -25.25 -6.01 -9.46
N ARG A 526 -24.15 -6.06 -10.22
CA ARG A 526 -23.27 -7.22 -10.32
C ARG A 526 -22.46 -7.47 -9.06
N SER A 527 -21.96 -6.42 -8.41
CA SER A 527 -21.23 -6.54 -7.15
C SER A 527 -22.14 -6.93 -5.98
N GLY A 528 -23.43 -6.55 -6.05
CA GLY A 528 -24.40 -6.77 -4.97
C GLY A 528 -24.06 -5.99 -3.68
N ARG A 529 -23.13 -5.02 -3.77
CA ARG A 529 -22.51 -4.33 -2.63
C ARG A 529 -22.67 -2.83 -2.76
N ASP A 530 -22.44 -2.13 -1.65
CA ASP A 530 -22.35 -0.69 -1.65
C ASP A 530 -21.03 -0.26 -2.32
N VAL A 531 -21.19 0.63 -3.31
CA VAL A 531 -20.10 1.14 -4.15
C VAL A 531 -20.04 2.65 -3.97
N TYR A 532 -18.86 3.14 -3.64
CA TYR A 532 -18.56 4.56 -3.55
C TYR A 532 -17.62 4.91 -4.70
N VAL A 533 -17.87 6.02 -5.39
CA VAL A 533 -17.02 6.48 -6.48
C VAL A 533 -16.72 7.96 -6.33
N SER A 534 -15.47 8.35 -6.51
CA SER A 534 -15.09 9.76 -6.59
C SER A 534 -14.28 10.06 -7.84
N PHE A 535 -14.54 11.23 -8.39
CA PHE A 535 -13.80 11.83 -9.48
C PHE A 535 -13.12 13.07 -8.92
N VAL A 536 -11.80 12.99 -8.73
CA VAL A 536 -11.00 14.04 -8.08
C VAL A 536 -9.72 14.22 -8.88
N ASN A 537 -9.38 15.47 -9.20
CA ASN A 537 -8.20 15.84 -9.99
C ASN A 537 -8.16 15.13 -11.36
N HIS A 538 -7.30 14.13 -11.52
CA HIS A 538 -7.13 13.34 -12.75
C HIS A 538 -7.35 11.85 -12.48
N SER A 539 -8.09 11.50 -11.43
CA SER A 539 -8.23 10.14 -10.96
C SER A 539 -9.68 9.79 -10.68
N ILE A 540 -10.00 8.52 -10.89
CA ILE A 540 -11.23 7.89 -10.41
C ILE A 540 -10.85 6.95 -9.27
N TYR A 541 -11.60 7.03 -8.18
CA TYR A 541 -11.49 6.12 -7.05
C TYR A 541 -12.79 5.36 -6.90
N VAL A 542 -12.69 4.07 -6.63
CA VAL A 542 -13.85 3.20 -6.37
C VAL A 542 -13.58 2.47 -5.07
N ALA A 543 -14.48 2.61 -4.10
CA ALA A 543 -14.44 1.85 -2.86
C ALA A 543 -15.65 0.92 -2.80
N ILE A 544 -15.42 -0.36 -2.55
CA ILE A 544 -16.45 -1.40 -2.52
C ILE A 544 -16.41 -2.04 -1.14
N ALA A 545 -17.54 -2.06 -0.44
CA ALA A 545 -17.59 -2.62 0.92
C ALA A 545 -17.45 -4.16 0.90
N TYR A 546 -16.46 -4.67 1.64
CA TYR A 546 -16.25 -6.09 1.87
C TYR A 546 -15.98 -6.37 3.36
N GLU A 547 -16.74 -7.31 3.92
CA GLU A 547 -16.51 -7.79 5.29
C GLU A 547 -15.51 -8.96 5.38
N GLU A 548 -15.27 -9.64 4.26
CA GLU A 548 -14.37 -10.79 4.20
C GLU A 548 -12.98 -10.36 3.77
N ASP A 549 -11.95 -11.02 4.30
CA ASP A 549 -10.57 -10.84 3.85
C ASP A 549 -10.41 -11.54 2.48
N LEU A 550 -10.20 -10.75 1.43
CA LEU A 550 -10.33 -11.19 0.03
C LEU A 550 -9.08 -11.85 -0.53
N PHE A 551 -7.95 -11.65 0.13
CA PHE A 551 -6.66 -12.19 -0.31
C PHE A 551 -6.13 -13.28 0.63
N GLU A 552 -6.92 -13.67 1.63
CA GLU A 552 -6.48 -14.54 2.74
C GLU A 552 -7.19 -15.90 2.72
N PRO A 553 -6.48 -17.04 2.75
CA PRO A 553 -7.05 -18.37 2.60
C PRO A 553 -8.05 -18.69 3.72
N LYS A 554 -9.13 -19.42 3.38
CA LYS A 554 -10.11 -19.86 4.37
C LYS A 554 -9.50 -20.94 5.27
N LEU A 555 -9.49 -20.72 6.59
CA LEU A 555 -8.92 -21.68 7.56
C LEU A 555 -9.78 -22.95 7.71
N PHE A 556 -11.10 -22.78 7.73
CA PHE A 556 -12.06 -23.87 7.99
C PHE A 556 -12.75 -24.42 6.74
N LYS A 557 -12.29 -24.02 5.54
CA LYS A 557 -12.73 -24.59 4.26
C LYS A 557 -11.51 -25.01 3.45
N SER A 558 -11.62 -26.07 2.65
CA SER A 558 -10.50 -26.50 1.82
C SER A 558 -10.34 -25.57 0.62
N MET A 559 -9.12 -25.10 0.39
CA MET A 559 -8.78 -24.38 -0.83
C MET A 559 -8.58 -25.32 -2.03
N LEU A 560 -8.57 -26.65 -1.80
CA LEU A 560 -8.62 -27.64 -2.89
C LEU A 560 -10.02 -27.75 -3.50
N ASP A 561 -11.06 -27.31 -2.82
CA ASP A 561 -12.36 -27.21 -3.46
C ASP A 561 -12.33 -26.12 -4.52
N PHE A 562 -13.00 -26.35 -5.65
CA PHE A 562 -12.99 -25.39 -6.75
C PHE A 562 -13.75 -24.10 -6.41
N GLN A 563 -14.78 -24.18 -5.55
CA GLN A 563 -15.65 -23.06 -5.23
C GLN A 563 -14.90 -21.86 -4.61
N PRO A 564 -14.06 -22.01 -3.56
CA PRO A 564 -13.29 -20.88 -3.05
C PRO A 564 -12.45 -20.21 -4.14
N ILE A 565 -11.75 -20.99 -4.97
CA ILE A 565 -10.93 -20.44 -6.07
C ILE A 565 -11.78 -19.68 -7.10
N GLN A 566 -12.98 -20.18 -7.40
CA GLN A 566 -13.94 -19.48 -8.22
C GLN A 566 -14.35 -18.13 -7.60
N GLU A 567 -14.68 -18.09 -6.32
CA GLU A 567 -15.03 -16.84 -5.61
C GLU A 567 -13.88 -15.82 -5.66
N TYR A 568 -12.62 -16.26 -5.45
CA TYR A 568 -11.44 -15.40 -5.61
C TYR A 568 -11.34 -14.83 -7.02
N PHE A 569 -11.46 -15.69 -8.02
CA PHE A 569 -11.34 -15.29 -9.42
C PHE A 569 -12.43 -14.31 -9.83
N GLU A 570 -13.68 -14.56 -9.46
CA GLU A 570 -14.82 -13.68 -9.75
C GLU A 570 -14.65 -12.30 -9.11
N ASN A 571 -14.19 -12.25 -7.85
CA ASN A 571 -13.90 -10.98 -7.17
C ASN A 571 -12.77 -10.20 -7.86
N LEU A 572 -11.68 -10.86 -8.23
CA LEU A 572 -10.56 -10.22 -8.93
C LEU A 572 -10.98 -9.74 -10.33
N GLN A 573 -11.73 -10.54 -11.08
CA GLN A 573 -12.28 -10.15 -12.37
C GLN A 573 -13.24 -8.97 -12.26
N LEU A 574 -14.08 -8.92 -11.21
CA LEU A 574 -14.99 -7.81 -10.98
C LEU A 574 -14.21 -6.49 -10.82
N VAL A 575 -13.12 -6.49 -10.05
CA VAL A 575 -12.32 -5.29 -9.77
C VAL A 575 -11.45 -4.90 -10.96
N ILE A 576 -10.75 -5.86 -11.58
CA ILE A 576 -9.94 -5.60 -12.79
C ILE A 576 -10.84 -5.13 -13.93
N GLY A 577 -12.04 -5.69 -14.03
CA GLY A 577 -13.05 -5.33 -15.02
C GLY A 577 -13.63 -3.92 -14.86
N ILE A 578 -13.35 -3.19 -13.77
CA ILE A 578 -13.77 -1.78 -13.61
C ILE A 578 -13.25 -0.94 -14.77
N VAL A 579 -12.03 -1.18 -15.25
CA VAL A 579 -11.43 -0.43 -16.37
C VAL A 579 -12.26 -0.57 -17.64
N GLU A 580 -12.64 -1.81 -17.98
CA GLU A 580 -13.43 -2.13 -19.16
C GLU A 580 -14.88 -1.68 -19.01
N GLU A 581 -15.49 -1.94 -17.84
CA GLU A 581 -16.88 -1.63 -17.57
C GLU A 581 -17.13 -0.13 -17.46
N LEU A 582 -16.20 0.65 -16.89
CA LEU A 582 -16.33 2.11 -16.86
C LEU A 582 -15.77 2.78 -18.12
N LYS A 583 -15.14 2.01 -19.02
CA LYS A 583 -14.48 2.46 -20.26
C LYS A 583 -13.39 3.50 -20.02
N LEU A 584 -12.56 3.29 -19.00
CA LEU A 584 -11.50 4.22 -18.61
C LEU A 584 -10.43 4.41 -19.71
N ASN A 585 -10.21 3.38 -20.53
CA ASN A 585 -9.28 3.40 -21.68
C ASN A 585 -9.72 4.30 -22.85
N ARG A 586 -10.98 4.75 -22.90
CA ARG A 586 -11.40 5.62 -24.00
C ARG A 586 -10.82 7.03 -23.81
N ARG A 587 -9.86 7.40 -24.67
CA ARG A 587 -9.59 8.82 -24.96
C ARG A 587 -10.80 9.38 -25.68
N ILE A 588 -11.70 9.99 -24.94
CA ILE A 588 -12.93 10.56 -25.51
C ILE A 588 -12.65 11.80 -26.38
N TRP A 589 -11.39 12.27 -26.47
CA TRP A 589 -11.01 13.45 -27.24
C TRP A 589 -9.62 13.29 -27.85
N GLY A 590 -9.58 13.16 -29.17
CA GLY A 590 -8.40 13.29 -29.99
C GLY A 590 -8.74 14.16 -31.18
N THR A 591 -8.54 15.47 -31.02
CA THR A 591 -8.07 16.45 -32.00
C THR A 591 -7.70 17.71 -31.23
#